data_AF-A0A1F5KIJ6-F1
#
_entry.id   AF-A0A1F5KIJ6-F1
#
_cell.length_a   1.000
_cell.length_b   1.000
_cell.length_c   1.000
_cell.angle_alpha   90.00
_cell.angle_beta   90.00
_cell.angle_gamma   90.00
#
_symmetry.space_group_name_H-M   'P 1'
#
loop_
_entity.id
_entity.type
_entity.pdbx_description
1 polymer ?
#
loop_
_entity_poly.entity_id
_entity_poly.type
_entity_poly.pdbx_seq_one_letter_code
_entity_poly.pdbx_strand_id
1 'polypeptide(L)'
;MLKLPFAIPRLGITQIIILVFTILTAIIPITVFLLSQSYRSSSHASEQIDQSTGPKTTSHEVPKDSPIKDLLDNSASNPQASPGTESGSADEGLTGLTAQIVGPTLDFIIQLEGRPASSQAAKIFLGIATGSAQLKPNYLLSFAIDVPASGSYQGLSIQGLTVGSEYTAYLKGPQQIATSSAFTVSPNKANLNPTGNPLLMLTGDLNDDNRIDSSDQTIADKATGSNKTSGNWNPIVDFNLDGVVNNFDLNYVRKNQGLTGASGAWYSSPPIASKSASLDTSQAIGSPLLESPYKPQGVSDGYWMWMPSF
;
A
#
# COMPACT_ATOMS: atom_id res chain seq x y z
N MET A 1 28.52 9.38 63.82
CA MET A 1 29.48 8.86 62.82
C MET A 1 29.32 7.34 62.77
N LEU A 2 28.46 6.83 61.88
CA LEU A 2 28.03 5.43 61.86
C LEU A 2 28.93 4.64 60.88
N LYS A 3 29.85 3.81 61.39
CA LYS A 3 30.67 2.91 60.57
C LYS A 3 29.93 1.59 60.39
N LEU A 4 29.42 1.32 59.19
CA LEU A 4 28.93 -0.01 58.82
C LEU A 4 30.09 -0.88 58.34
N PRO A 5 30.29 -2.10 58.90
CA PRO A 5 31.31 -3.02 58.45
C PRO A 5 30.72 -3.97 57.39
N PHE A 6 30.83 -3.62 56.11
CA PHE A 6 30.58 -4.59 55.04
C PHE A 6 31.92 -5.06 54.47
N ALA A 7 32.35 -6.24 54.93
CA ALA A 7 33.43 -6.98 54.31
C ALA A 7 32.88 -7.66 53.05
N ILE A 8 33.33 -7.22 51.87
CA ILE A 8 32.94 -7.81 50.60
C ILE A 8 33.72 -9.12 50.43
N PRO A 9 33.06 -10.28 50.31
CA PRO A 9 33.76 -11.55 50.11
C PRO A 9 34.44 -11.55 48.74
N ARG A 10 35.71 -11.97 48.70
CA ARG A 10 36.45 -12.17 47.45
C ARG A 10 35.90 -13.42 46.76
N LEU A 11 35.08 -13.21 45.73
CA LEU A 11 34.56 -14.26 44.87
C LEU A 11 35.63 -14.68 43.85
N GLY A 12 35.80 -15.99 43.68
CA GLY A 12 36.65 -16.56 42.63
C GLY A 12 36.00 -16.45 41.25
N ILE A 13 36.81 -16.51 40.19
CA ILE A 13 36.36 -16.35 38.79
C ILE A 13 35.22 -17.32 38.44
N THR A 14 35.29 -18.57 38.90
CA THR A 14 34.22 -19.57 38.70
C THR A 14 32.90 -19.19 39.38
N GLN A 15 32.96 -18.56 40.56
CA GLN A 15 31.76 -18.08 41.27
C GLN A 15 31.16 -16.86 40.58
N ILE A 16 31.99 -16.00 39.98
CA ILE A 16 31.55 -14.86 39.16
C ILE A 16 30.81 -15.37 37.91
N ILE A 17 31.35 -16.37 37.22
CA ILE A 17 30.71 -16.94 36.02
C ILE A 17 29.36 -17.57 36.37
N ILE A 18 29.27 -18.33 37.47
CA ILE A 18 28.01 -18.94 37.93
C ILE A 18 26.99 -17.85 38.29
N LEU A 19 27.41 -16.79 38.98
CA LEU A 19 26.55 -15.66 39.34
C LEU A 19 26.00 -14.94 38.10
N VAL A 20 26.86 -14.66 37.12
CA VAL A 20 26.45 -14.02 35.85
C VAL A 20 25.46 -14.90 35.08
N PHE A 21 25.71 -16.21 35.01
CA PHE A 21 24.83 -17.15 34.31
C PHE A 21 23.47 -17.31 35.01
N THR A 22 23.43 -17.30 36.34
CA THR A 22 22.16 -17.33 37.10
C THR A 22 21.37 -16.03 36.96
N ILE A 23 22.04 -14.87 36.91
CA ILE A 23 21.37 -13.59 36.64
C ILE A 23 20.80 -13.58 35.22
N LEU A 24 21.56 -14.02 34.21
CA LEU A 24 21.10 -14.07 32.81
C LEU A 24 19.89 -15.00 32.62
N THR A 25 19.88 -16.17 33.25
CA THR A 25 18.76 -17.12 33.14
C THR A 25 17.51 -16.66 33.90
N ALA A 26 17.66 -15.88 34.98
CA ALA A 26 16.53 -15.29 35.70
C ALA A 26 15.90 -14.08 34.96
N ILE A 27 16.65 -13.34 34.14
CA ILE A 27 16.15 -12.14 33.44
C ILE A 27 15.19 -12.51 32.29
N ILE A 28 15.44 -13.61 31.57
CA ILE A 28 14.66 -14.02 30.38
C ILE A 28 13.16 -14.21 30.67
N PRO A 29 12.72 -14.96 31.71
CA PRO A 29 11.28 -15.10 31.99
C PRO A 29 10.62 -13.80 32.46
N ILE A 30 11.36 -12.91 33.14
CA ILE A 30 10.83 -11.62 33.60
C ILE A 30 10.55 -10.68 32.42
N THR A 31 11.45 -10.63 31.44
CA THR A 31 11.26 -9.78 30.24
C THR A 31 10.09 -10.27 29.38
N VAL A 32 9.89 -11.58 29.24
CA VAL A 32 8.74 -12.14 28.51
C VAL A 32 7.41 -11.85 29.22
N PHE A 33 7.38 -11.94 30.55
CA PHE A 33 6.16 -11.66 31.33
C PHE A 33 5.74 -10.18 31.23
N LEU A 34 6.69 -9.25 31.28
CA LEU A 34 6.42 -7.81 31.13
C LEU A 34 5.94 -7.47 29.71
N LEU A 35 6.48 -8.11 28.67
CA LEU A 35 5.99 -7.95 27.30
C LEU A 35 4.55 -8.45 27.15
N SER A 36 4.14 -9.49 27.87
CA SER A 36 2.77 -10.03 27.77
C SER A 36 1.70 -9.14 28.38
N GLN A 37 2.04 -8.31 29.37
CA GLN A 37 1.07 -7.38 29.98
C GLN A 37 0.79 -6.15 29.11
N SER A 38 1.75 -5.70 28.31
CA SER A 38 1.52 -4.57 27.38
C SER A 38 0.54 -4.95 26.26
N TYR A 39 0.48 -6.22 25.84
CA TYR A 39 -0.50 -6.68 24.85
C TYR A 39 -1.93 -6.79 25.41
N ARG A 40 -2.11 -7.04 26.71
CA ARG A 40 -3.45 -7.16 27.32
C ARG A 40 -4.10 -5.83 27.72
N SER A 41 -3.32 -4.75 27.75
CA SER A 41 -3.81 -3.42 28.12
C SER A 41 -4.42 -2.64 26.93
N SER A 42 -4.35 -3.20 25.71
CA SER A 42 -4.78 -2.53 24.47
C SER A 42 -6.03 -3.15 23.82
N SER A 43 -6.72 -4.10 24.47
CA SER A 43 -7.85 -4.83 23.87
C SER A 43 -9.23 -4.47 24.42
N HIS A 44 -9.36 -3.40 25.21
CA HIS A 44 -10.68 -2.96 25.71
C HIS A 44 -10.84 -1.44 25.60
N ALA A 45 -11.14 -0.95 24.40
CA ALA A 45 -11.88 0.29 24.20
C ALA A 45 -12.46 0.36 22.78
N SER A 46 -13.76 0.61 22.71
CA SER A 46 -14.57 0.95 21.54
C SER A 46 -15.05 -0.20 20.65
N GLU A 47 -15.94 -1.01 21.23
CA GLU A 47 -17.10 -1.53 20.51
C GLU A 47 -18.05 -0.34 20.27
N GLN A 48 -18.05 0.20 19.05
CA GLN A 48 -19.18 0.97 18.54
C GLN A 48 -19.40 0.57 17.08
N ILE A 49 -20.51 -0.13 16.88
CA ILE A 49 -21.07 -0.51 15.59
C ILE A 49 -21.48 0.79 14.89
N ASP A 50 -20.88 1.09 13.74
CA ASP A 50 -21.48 2.01 12.79
C ASP A 50 -21.36 1.47 11.36
N GLN A 51 -22.45 1.71 10.64
CA GLN A 51 -22.90 0.97 9.48
C GLN A 51 -22.06 1.25 8.23
N SER A 52 -21.83 0.16 7.48
CA SER A 52 -21.62 0.09 6.03
C SER A 52 -21.75 1.40 5.24
N THR A 53 -20.61 1.93 4.78
CA THR A 53 -20.55 2.80 3.61
C THR A 53 -19.63 2.17 2.58
N GLY A 54 -20.22 1.39 1.66
CA GLY A 54 -19.52 0.91 0.47
C GLY A 54 -19.04 2.08 -0.42
N PRO A 55 -18.02 1.85 -1.26
CA PRO A 55 -17.47 2.89 -2.11
C PRO A 55 -18.48 3.31 -3.21
N LYS A 56 -18.66 4.62 -3.36
CA LYS A 56 -19.34 5.23 -4.52
C LYS A 56 -18.47 5.03 -5.76
N THR A 57 -18.94 4.22 -6.70
CA THR A 57 -18.55 4.30 -8.10
C THR A 57 -19.20 5.54 -8.71
N THR A 58 -18.40 6.48 -9.23
CA THR A 58 -18.91 7.52 -10.13
C THR A 58 -19.12 6.91 -11.50
N SER A 59 -20.35 6.44 -11.76
CA SER A 59 -20.80 6.14 -13.13
C SER A 59 -20.93 7.44 -13.92
N HIS A 60 -20.17 7.54 -15.01
CA HIS A 60 -20.50 8.47 -16.08
C HIS A 60 -21.85 8.08 -16.69
N GLU A 61 -22.69 9.10 -16.93
CA GLU A 61 -24.01 8.98 -17.54
C GLU A 61 -23.89 8.36 -18.94
N VAL A 62 -24.53 7.21 -19.15
CA VAL A 62 -24.62 6.56 -20.46
C VAL A 62 -25.58 7.38 -21.34
N PRO A 63 -25.24 7.66 -22.61
CA PRO A 63 -26.12 8.37 -23.55
C PRO A 63 -27.49 7.70 -23.66
N LYS A 64 -28.56 8.51 -23.73
CA LYS A 64 -29.97 8.09 -23.69
C LYS A 64 -30.48 7.22 -24.85
N ASP A 65 -29.63 6.88 -25.83
CA ASP A 65 -30.03 6.14 -27.03
C ASP A 65 -29.20 4.86 -27.23
N SER A 66 -29.26 3.94 -26.26
CA SER A 66 -28.67 2.60 -26.41
C SER A 66 -29.75 1.53 -26.66
N PRO A 67 -29.59 0.60 -27.63
CA PRO A 67 -30.64 -0.32 -28.10
C PRO A 67 -31.08 -1.42 -27.12
N ILE A 68 -30.66 -1.34 -25.85
CA ILE A 68 -30.88 -2.40 -24.85
C ILE A 68 -32.29 -2.32 -24.23
N LYS A 69 -33.02 -1.22 -24.43
CA LYS A 69 -34.36 -1.03 -23.86
C LYS A 69 -35.43 -1.94 -24.47
N ASP A 70 -35.30 -2.30 -25.76
CA ASP A 70 -36.27 -3.15 -26.47
C ASP A 70 -36.22 -4.63 -26.04
N LEU A 71 -35.16 -5.05 -25.34
CA LEU A 71 -35.02 -6.41 -24.81
C LEU A 71 -35.64 -6.58 -23.41
N LEU A 72 -35.77 -5.50 -22.63
CA LEU A 72 -36.41 -5.54 -21.31
C LEU A 72 -37.94 -5.36 -21.39
N ASP A 73 -38.45 -4.60 -22.35
CA ASP A 73 -39.89 -4.29 -22.45
C ASP A 73 -40.72 -5.45 -23.07
N ASN A 74 -40.08 -6.44 -23.71
CA ASN A 74 -40.78 -7.61 -24.31
C ASN A 74 -40.98 -8.81 -23.36
N SER A 75 -40.56 -8.73 -22.09
CA SER A 75 -40.85 -9.77 -21.09
C SER A 75 -42.05 -9.46 -20.17
N ALA A 76 -42.76 -8.35 -20.41
CA ALA A 76 -43.86 -7.89 -19.55
C ALA A 76 -45.20 -7.76 -20.29
N SER A 77 -45.56 -8.75 -21.12
CA SER A 77 -46.92 -8.84 -21.68
C SER A 77 -47.56 -10.21 -21.43
N ASN A 78 -48.15 -10.37 -20.24
CA ASN A 78 -49.59 -10.67 -19.99
C ASN A 78 -49.76 -11.00 -18.48
N PRO A 79 -50.85 -10.59 -17.81
CA PRO A 79 -51.97 -11.54 -17.75
C PRO A 79 -53.38 -10.93 -17.70
N GLN A 80 -54.30 -11.69 -18.30
CA GLN A 80 -55.75 -11.59 -18.15
C GLN A 80 -56.19 -12.08 -16.75
N ALA A 81 -57.12 -11.35 -16.11
CA ALA A 81 -57.78 -11.64 -14.81
C ALA A 81 -58.46 -13.04 -14.78
N SER A 82 -58.74 -13.74 -13.67
CA SER A 82 -59.27 -13.38 -12.33
C SER A 82 -59.18 -14.62 -11.36
N PRO A 83 -59.81 -14.72 -10.15
CA PRO A 83 -59.11 -14.73 -8.85
C PRO A 83 -59.32 -16.00 -7.99
N GLY A 84 -58.46 -16.20 -6.97
CA GLY A 84 -58.65 -17.23 -5.94
C GLY A 84 -57.67 -17.12 -4.78
N THR A 85 -58.19 -16.58 -3.68
CA THR A 85 -57.76 -16.59 -2.27
C THR A 85 -56.77 -17.70 -1.84
N GLU A 86 -55.66 -17.33 -1.18
CA GLU A 86 -55.38 -17.71 0.21
C GLU A 86 -54.13 -17.01 0.78
N SER A 87 -54.27 -16.66 2.06
CA SER A 87 -53.37 -15.87 2.88
C SER A 87 -52.28 -16.77 3.46
N GLY A 88 -51.01 -16.46 3.16
CA GLY A 88 -49.84 -17.06 3.78
C GLY A 88 -48.70 -16.05 3.78
N SER A 89 -48.55 -15.37 4.90
CA SER A 89 -47.54 -14.36 5.21
C SER A 89 -46.11 -14.88 5.05
N ALA A 90 -45.38 -14.36 4.05
CA ALA A 90 -43.93 -14.38 3.99
C ALA A 90 -43.46 -12.91 3.84
N ASP A 91 -43.02 -12.34 4.96
CA ASP A 91 -42.34 -11.05 4.99
C ASP A 91 -40.87 -11.30 4.68
N GLU A 92 -40.53 -11.47 3.40
CA GLU A 92 -39.15 -11.34 2.94
C GLU A 92 -38.89 -9.88 2.59
N GLY A 93 -38.41 -9.15 3.60
CA GLY A 93 -37.73 -7.88 3.38
C GLY A 93 -36.48 -8.12 2.53
N LEU A 94 -36.54 -7.68 1.27
CA LEU A 94 -35.40 -7.54 0.36
C LEU A 94 -34.38 -6.55 0.95
N THR A 95 -33.55 -7.03 1.88
CA THR A 95 -32.36 -6.32 2.35
C THR A 95 -31.15 -6.82 1.57
N GLY A 96 -30.51 -5.91 0.83
CA GLY A 96 -29.12 -6.04 0.44
C GLY A 96 -28.91 -6.68 -0.93
N LEU A 97 -28.97 -5.86 -1.97
CA LEU A 97 -28.13 -6.09 -3.16
C LEU A 97 -26.68 -5.84 -2.74
N THR A 98 -26.07 -6.81 -2.05
CA THR A 98 -24.62 -6.94 -2.07
C THR A 98 -24.26 -7.19 -3.53
N ALA A 99 -23.43 -6.31 -4.12
CA ALA A 99 -22.93 -6.55 -5.47
C ALA A 99 -22.27 -7.93 -5.46
N GLN A 100 -22.93 -8.92 -6.07
CA GLN A 100 -22.43 -10.27 -6.14
C GLN A 100 -21.16 -10.19 -6.96
N ILE A 101 -20.01 -10.34 -6.30
CA ILE A 101 -18.72 -10.30 -6.98
C ILE A 101 -18.64 -11.59 -7.80
N VAL A 102 -18.89 -11.48 -9.10
CA VAL A 102 -18.82 -12.59 -10.05
C VAL A 102 -17.40 -12.67 -10.59
N GLY A 103 -16.58 -13.54 -10.00
CA GLY A 103 -15.24 -13.85 -10.50
C GLY A 103 -14.16 -13.92 -9.43
N PRO A 104 -12.94 -14.30 -9.81
CA PRO A 104 -11.82 -14.37 -8.88
C PRO A 104 -11.46 -12.97 -8.35
N THR A 105 -11.32 -12.86 -7.04
CA THR A 105 -10.83 -11.64 -6.38
C THR A 105 -9.43 -11.81 -5.83
N LEU A 106 -8.76 -10.69 -5.57
CA LEU A 106 -7.48 -10.63 -4.89
C LEU A 106 -7.60 -9.77 -3.62
N ASP A 107 -7.13 -10.34 -2.52
CA ASP A 107 -7.05 -9.67 -1.23
C ASP A 107 -5.57 -9.53 -0.82
N PHE A 108 -5.26 -8.46 -0.10
CA PHE A 108 -3.93 -8.26 0.45
C PHE A 108 -3.93 -7.37 1.69
N ILE A 109 -2.85 -7.47 2.45
CA ILE A 109 -2.53 -6.64 3.60
C ILE A 109 -1.11 -6.11 3.38
N ILE A 110 -0.94 -4.79 3.49
CA ILE A 110 0.36 -4.12 3.43
C ILE A 110 0.75 -3.53 4.78
N GLN A 111 2.04 -3.32 4.93
CA GLN A 111 2.62 -2.51 6.00
C GLN A 111 3.65 -1.57 5.38
N LEU A 112 3.37 -0.28 5.40
CA LEU A 112 4.28 0.79 5.02
C LEU A 112 5.31 0.98 6.13
N GLU A 113 6.59 0.84 5.79
CA GLU A 113 7.65 1.02 6.77
C GLU A 113 7.69 2.46 7.30
N GLY A 114 7.82 2.60 8.62
CA GLY A 114 7.82 3.89 9.31
C GLY A 114 6.44 4.41 9.70
N ARG A 115 5.37 3.90 9.09
CA ARG A 115 4.01 4.33 9.41
C ARG A 115 3.48 3.64 10.69
N PRO A 116 2.74 4.37 11.56
CA PRO A 116 1.99 3.76 12.65
C PRO A 116 0.97 2.73 12.14
N ALA A 117 0.69 1.68 12.93
CA ALA A 117 -0.25 0.62 12.55
C ALA A 117 -1.67 1.13 12.23
N SER A 118 -2.08 2.25 12.82
CA SER A 118 -3.36 2.91 12.58
C SER A 118 -3.40 3.81 11.33
N SER A 119 -2.27 3.96 10.63
CA SER A 119 -2.08 4.99 9.59
C SER A 119 -1.41 4.43 8.33
N GLN A 120 -1.94 3.32 7.82
CA GLN A 120 -1.42 2.61 6.63
C GLN A 120 -2.08 3.05 5.31
N ALA A 121 -2.82 4.16 5.32
CA ALA A 121 -3.54 4.63 4.13
C ALA A 121 -2.54 5.11 3.07
N ALA A 122 -2.67 4.62 1.85
CA ALA A 122 -1.84 5.01 0.72
C ALA A 122 -2.52 4.74 -0.62
N LYS A 123 -2.17 5.55 -1.62
CA LYS A 123 -2.47 5.25 -3.02
C LYS A 123 -1.36 4.37 -3.56
N ILE A 124 -1.65 3.12 -3.93
CA ILE A 124 -0.65 2.20 -4.45
C ILE A 124 -0.93 1.84 -5.90
N PHE A 125 0.13 1.67 -6.67
CA PHE A 125 0.09 0.96 -7.93
C PHE A 125 0.21 -0.53 -7.67
N LEU A 126 -0.69 -1.33 -8.26
CA LEU A 126 -0.62 -2.78 -8.27
C LEU A 126 -0.55 -3.27 -9.73
N GLY A 127 0.58 -3.87 -10.10
CA GLY A 127 0.76 -4.55 -11.38
C GLY A 127 0.80 -6.06 -11.20
N ILE A 128 0.13 -6.81 -12.08
CA ILE A 128 0.17 -8.29 -12.08
C ILE A 128 0.87 -8.77 -13.35
N ALA A 129 1.90 -9.62 -13.19
CA ALA A 129 2.63 -10.24 -14.28
C ALA A 129 2.65 -11.77 -14.14
N THR A 130 2.95 -12.46 -15.24
CA THR A 130 3.05 -13.94 -15.25
C THR A 130 4.34 -14.43 -14.61
N GLY A 131 4.27 -15.61 -13.97
CA GLY A 131 5.46 -16.31 -13.49
C GLY A 131 6.11 -15.63 -12.28
N SER A 132 7.43 -15.79 -12.15
CA SER A 132 8.21 -15.33 -11.01
C SER A 132 8.58 -13.84 -11.08
N ALA A 133 9.07 -13.31 -9.95
CA ALA A 133 9.55 -11.93 -9.87
C ALA A 133 10.69 -11.67 -10.87
N GLN A 134 10.57 -10.58 -11.64
CA GLN A 134 11.51 -10.18 -12.69
C GLN A 134 11.78 -8.68 -12.61
N LEU A 135 13.01 -8.30 -12.98
CA LEU A 135 13.34 -6.90 -13.23
C LEU A 135 12.63 -6.47 -14.53
N LYS A 136 11.84 -5.40 -14.48
CA LYS A 136 11.00 -4.87 -15.58
C LYS A 136 9.92 -5.86 -16.04
N PRO A 137 8.94 -6.19 -15.16
CA PRO A 137 7.85 -7.08 -15.52
C PRO A 137 6.96 -6.48 -16.63
N ASN A 138 6.43 -7.33 -17.49
CA ASN A 138 5.34 -6.97 -18.40
C ASN A 138 3.99 -7.21 -17.69
N TYR A 139 3.28 -6.13 -17.36
CA TYR A 139 2.03 -6.22 -16.62
C TYR A 139 0.87 -6.63 -17.52
N LEU A 140 0.15 -7.67 -17.12
CA LEU A 140 -1.11 -8.10 -17.73
C LEU A 140 -2.27 -7.22 -17.26
N LEU A 141 -2.29 -6.92 -15.97
CA LEU A 141 -3.27 -6.06 -15.32
C LEU A 141 -2.53 -5.02 -14.50
N SER A 142 -3.09 -3.82 -14.44
CA SER A 142 -2.57 -2.73 -13.61
C SER A 142 -3.72 -1.96 -12.98
N PHE A 143 -3.53 -1.56 -11.72
CA PHE A 143 -4.53 -0.88 -10.92
C PHE A 143 -3.88 0.26 -10.14
N ALA A 144 -4.62 1.36 -9.98
CA ALA A 144 -4.36 2.35 -8.94
C ALA A 144 -5.38 2.10 -7.82
N ILE A 145 -4.89 1.80 -6.62
CA ILE A 145 -5.71 1.35 -5.50
C ILE A 145 -5.54 2.31 -4.32
N ASP A 146 -6.65 2.75 -3.75
CA ASP A 146 -6.67 3.47 -2.48
C ASP A 146 -6.76 2.46 -1.33
N VAL A 147 -5.64 2.24 -0.64
CA VAL A 147 -5.59 1.36 0.53
C VAL A 147 -6.06 2.15 1.76
N PRO A 148 -6.99 1.59 2.56
CA PRO A 148 -7.47 2.25 3.77
C PRO A 148 -6.41 2.29 4.88
N ALA A 149 -6.69 3.05 5.95
CA ALA A 149 -5.79 3.21 7.09
C ALA A 149 -5.43 1.89 7.82
N SER A 150 -6.23 0.84 7.64
CA SER A 150 -5.96 -0.50 8.16
C SER A 150 -4.88 -1.25 7.39
N GLY A 151 -4.51 -0.80 6.19
CA GLY A 151 -3.56 -1.50 5.31
C GLY A 151 -4.13 -2.74 4.62
N SER A 152 -5.40 -3.08 4.85
CA SER A 152 -6.05 -4.24 4.22
C SER A 152 -6.96 -3.82 3.08
N TYR A 153 -6.77 -4.44 1.92
CA TYR A 153 -7.63 -4.30 0.75
C TYR A 153 -8.23 -5.65 0.37
N GLN A 154 -9.50 -5.67 -0.01
CA GLN A 154 -10.23 -6.90 -0.32
C GLN A 154 -11.08 -6.71 -1.58
N GLY A 155 -11.30 -7.81 -2.30
CA GLY A 155 -12.25 -7.84 -3.40
C GLY A 155 -11.75 -7.19 -4.68
N LEU A 156 -10.44 -7.08 -4.90
CA LEU A 156 -9.94 -6.60 -6.20
C LEU A 156 -10.29 -7.62 -7.27
N SER A 157 -11.11 -7.25 -8.25
CA SER A 157 -11.41 -8.14 -9.37
C SER A 157 -10.13 -8.38 -10.19
N ILE A 158 -9.77 -9.65 -10.33
CA ILE A 158 -8.68 -10.13 -11.19
C ILE A 158 -9.22 -10.99 -12.32
N GLN A 159 -10.45 -10.68 -12.76
CA GLN A 159 -11.06 -11.33 -13.91
C GLN A 159 -10.16 -11.19 -15.15
N GLY A 160 -10.04 -12.27 -15.92
CA GLY A 160 -9.14 -12.36 -17.07
C GLY A 160 -7.84 -13.11 -16.79
N LEU A 161 -7.53 -13.39 -15.52
CA LEU A 161 -6.45 -14.32 -15.18
C LEU A 161 -6.94 -15.76 -15.18
N THR A 162 -6.03 -16.68 -15.52
CA THR A 162 -6.33 -18.12 -15.61
C THR A 162 -6.28 -18.75 -14.21
N VAL A 163 -7.41 -19.32 -13.77
CA VAL A 163 -7.50 -20.06 -12.51
C VAL A 163 -6.49 -21.23 -12.49
N GLY A 164 -5.81 -21.42 -11.35
CA GLY A 164 -4.77 -22.41 -11.16
C GLY A 164 -3.39 -22.00 -11.67
N SER A 165 -3.27 -20.86 -12.37
CA SER A 165 -1.97 -20.34 -12.81
C SER A 165 -1.33 -19.46 -11.73
N GLU A 166 0.00 -19.42 -11.73
CA GLU A 166 0.82 -18.59 -10.83
C GLU A 166 1.15 -17.25 -11.48
N TYR A 167 1.00 -16.18 -10.70
CA TYR A 167 1.30 -14.81 -11.08
C TYR A 167 2.09 -14.13 -9.98
N THR A 168 2.79 -13.05 -10.33
CA THR A 168 3.43 -12.15 -9.37
C THR A 168 2.74 -10.80 -9.39
N ALA A 169 2.29 -10.36 -8.22
CA ALA A 169 1.84 -9.00 -7.96
C ALA A 169 3.03 -8.12 -7.56
N TYR A 170 3.07 -6.89 -8.08
CA TYR A 170 4.04 -5.84 -7.74
C TYR A 170 3.29 -4.63 -7.20
N LEU A 171 3.59 -4.24 -5.97
CA LEU A 171 2.97 -3.13 -5.26
C LEU A 171 3.99 -2.01 -5.13
N LYS A 172 3.66 -0.80 -5.62
CA LYS A 172 4.48 0.42 -5.47
C LYS A 172 3.64 1.50 -4.80
N GLY A 173 4.13 2.01 -3.68
CA GLY A 173 3.54 3.14 -2.97
C GLY A 173 4.39 4.41 -3.13
N PRO A 174 3.85 5.58 -2.76
CA PRO A 174 4.60 6.84 -2.73
C PRO A 174 5.65 6.77 -1.64
N GLN A 175 6.91 7.07 -1.96
CA GLN A 175 8.06 6.94 -1.04
C GLN A 175 8.53 5.50 -0.79
N GLN A 176 7.83 4.47 -1.29
CA GLN A 176 8.26 3.07 -1.12
C GLN A 176 8.87 2.53 -2.39
N ILE A 177 9.88 1.67 -2.30
CA ILE A 177 10.26 0.82 -3.43
C ILE A 177 9.22 -0.29 -3.63
N ALA A 178 9.13 -0.80 -4.86
CA ALA A 178 8.18 -1.83 -5.23
C ALA A 178 8.45 -3.14 -4.47
N THR A 179 7.40 -3.71 -3.87
CA THR A 179 7.42 -5.04 -3.23
C THR A 179 6.66 -6.01 -4.13
N SER A 180 7.11 -7.27 -4.23
CA SER A 180 6.41 -8.30 -4.99
C SER A 180 5.92 -9.45 -4.11
N SER A 181 4.79 -10.06 -4.50
CA SER A 181 4.29 -11.30 -3.91
C SER A 181 3.74 -12.22 -5.00
N ALA A 182 4.15 -13.49 -4.97
CA ALA A 182 3.61 -14.52 -5.86
C ALA A 182 2.28 -15.06 -5.30
N PHE A 183 1.34 -15.38 -6.18
CA PHE A 183 0.06 -15.97 -5.81
C PHE A 183 -0.49 -16.87 -6.92
N THR A 184 -1.30 -17.84 -6.52
CA THR A 184 -2.07 -18.68 -7.44
C THR A 184 -3.51 -18.19 -7.53
N VAL A 185 -4.02 -18.01 -8.74
CA VAL A 185 -5.41 -17.59 -8.93
C VAL A 185 -6.34 -18.73 -8.54
N SER A 186 -7.21 -18.46 -7.57
CA SER A 186 -8.27 -19.39 -7.15
C SER A 186 -9.61 -18.96 -7.73
N PRO A 187 -10.61 -19.85 -7.88
CA PRO A 187 -11.90 -19.51 -8.49
C PRO A 187 -12.63 -18.33 -7.81
N ASN A 188 -12.50 -18.22 -6.48
CA ASN A 188 -13.24 -17.25 -5.69
C ASN A 188 -12.33 -16.14 -5.16
N LYS A 189 -11.26 -16.50 -4.46
CA LYS A 189 -10.39 -15.56 -3.75
C LYS A 189 -8.94 -16.02 -3.76
N ALA A 190 -8.06 -15.15 -4.24
CA ALA A 190 -6.63 -15.23 -4.08
C ALA A 190 -6.17 -14.29 -2.96
N ASN A 191 -5.01 -14.56 -2.38
CA ASN A 191 -4.44 -13.78 -1.28
C ASN A 191 -2.94 -13.59 -1.51
N LEU A 192 -2.45 -12.35 -1.45
CA LEU A 192 -1.01 -12.03 -1.52
C LEU A 192 -0.25 -12.32 -0.21
N ASN A 193 -0.97 -12.64 0.87
CA ASN A 193 -0.46 -12.86 2.21
C ASN A 193 -0.85 -14.27 2.71
N PRO A 194 -0.38 -15.37 2.10
CA PRO A 194 -0.80 -16.72 2.47
C PRO A 194 -0.43 -17.09 3.92
N THR A 195 0.61 -16.48 4.48
CA THR A 195 1.04 -16.66 5.87
C THR A 195 0.30 -15.76 6.86
N GLY A 196 -0.57 -14.86 6.37
CA GLY A 196 -1.26 -13.85 7.19
C GLY A 196 -0.40 -12.63 7.56
N ASN A 197 0.91 -12.66 7.29
CA ASN A 197 1.79 -11.52 7.56
C ASN A 197 1.61 -10.42 6.50
N PRO A 198 1.55 -9.14 6.88
CA PRO A 198 1.50 -8.02 5.94
C PRO A 198 2.70 -8.01 4.98
N LEU A 199 2.50 -7.52 3.76
CA LEU A 199 3.58 -7.23 2.83
C LEU A 199 4.28 -5.94 3.28
N LEU A 200 5.50 -6.07 3.78
CA LEU A 200 6.33 -4.92 4.14
C LEU A 200 6.73 -4.16 2.87
N MET A 201 6.36 -2.90 2.80
CA MET A 201 6.75 -1.96 1.75
C MET A 201 7.82 -1.04 2.31
N LEU A 202 9.05 -1.16 1.78
CA LEU A 202 10.22 -0.46 2.29
C LEU A 202 10.21 0.99 1.85
N THR A 203 10.39 1.91 2.80
CA THR A 203 10.30 3.35 2.60
C THR A 203 11.67 3.97 2.36
N GLY A 204 11.74 5.01 1.53
CA GLY A 204 12.94 5.80 1.26
C GLY A 204 13.14 6.22 -0.19
N ASP A 205 12.26 5.83 -1.11
CA ASP A 205 12.30 6.18 -2.54
C ASP A 205 11.57 7.50 -2.77
N LEU A 206 12.23 8.61 -2.45
CA LEU A 206 11.67 9.96 -2.38
C LEU A 206 11.58 10.66 -3.74
N ASN A 207 12.22 10.10 -4.77
CA ASN A 207 12.15 10.58 -6.15
C ASN A 207 11.38 9.65 -7.10
N ASP A 208 10.79 8.57 -6.58
CA ASP A 208 9.99 7.57 -7.31
C ASP A 208 10.74 6.87 -8.47
N ASP A 209 12.07 6.73 -8.36
CA ASP A 209 12.88 5.99 -9.33
C ASP A 209 13.02 4.50 -8.98
N ASN A 210 12.28 4.04 -7.97
CA ASN A 210 12.25 2.67 -7.48
C ASN A 210 13.62 2.18 -6.95
N ARG A 211 14.47 3.10 -6.55
CA ARG A 211 15.75 2.87 -5.89
C ARG A 211 15.85 3.81 -4.68
N ILE A 212 16.62 3.40 -3.69
CA ILE A 212 16.93 4.25 -2.54
C ILE A 212 18.41 4.55 -2.59
N ASP A 213 18.78 5.77 -2.96
CA ASP A 213 20.17 6.18 -3.08
C ASP A 213 20.45 7.59 -2.52
N SER A 214 21.62 8.15 -2.86
CA SER A 214 22.05 9.44 -2.33
C SER A 214 21.13 10.59 -2.73
N SER A 215 20.38 10.41 -3.82
CA SER A 215 19.39 11.38 -4.30
C SER A 215 18.26 11.50 -3.28
N ASP A 216 17.75 10.37 -2.77
CA ASP A 216 16.72 10.34 -1.73
C ASP A 216 17.22 10.91 -0.42
N GLN A 217 18.44 10.52 -0.01
CA GLN A 217 19.07 11.08 1.18
C GLN A 217 19.17 12.61 1.09
N THR A 218 19.52 13.15 -0.08
CA THR A 218 19.59 14.60 -0.31
C THR A 218 18.22 15.27 -0.21
N ILE A 219 17.14 14.61 -0.64
CA ILE A 219 15.78 15.11 -0.48
C ILE A 219 15.39 15.13 1.00
N ALA A 220 15.68 14.05 1.74
CA ALA A 220 15.40 13.95 3.16
C ALA A 220 16.18 14.99 3.98
N ASP A 221 17.48 15.15 3.72
CA ASP A 221 18.37 16.06 4.44
C ASP A 221 17.92 17.53 4.34
N LYS A 222 17.33 17.93 3.21
CA LYS A 222 16.77 19.29 3.03
C LYS A 222 15.58 19.58 3.94
N ALA A 223 14.85 18.56 4.37
CA ALA A 223 13.70 18.67 5.24
C ALA A 223 14.04 18.44 6.72
N THR A 224 15.26 18.01 7.07
CA THR A 224 15.64 17.71 8.46
C THR A 224 15.43 18.87 9.42
N GLY A 225 14.81 18.58 10.56
CA GLY A 225 14.50 19.55 11.61
C GLY A 225 13.31 20.45 11.31
N SER A 226 12.64 20.26 10.16
CA SER A 226 11.45 21.02 9.78
C SER A 226 10.18 20.44 10.41
N ASN A 227 9.16 21.27 10.56
CA ASN A 227 7.80 20.88 10.90
C ASN A 227 6.80 21.61 9.98
N LYS A 228 5.50 21.35 10.12
CA LYS A 228 4.44 21.92 9.25
C LYS A 228 4.43 23.45 9.07
N THR A 229 5.13 24.21 9.92
CA THR A 229 5.25 25.68 9.82
C THR A 229 6.56 26.16 9.18
N SER A 230 7.53 25.26 9.00
CA SER A 230 8.83 25.57 8.40
C SER A 230 8.72 25.72 6.87
N GLY A 231 9.45 26.67 6.28
CA GLY A 231 9.44 26.87 4.83
C GLY A 231 10.09 25.73 4.01
N ASN A 232 10.93 24.92 4.65
CA ASN A 232 11.54 23.72 4.07
C ASN A 232 10.82 22.42 4.48
N TRP A 233 9.61 22.52 5.06
CA TRP A 233 8.79 21.36 5.37
C TRP A 233 8.50 20.54 4.12
N ASN A 234 8.74 19.23 4.19
CA ASN A 234 8.36 18.30 3.15
C ASN A 234 7.56 17.14 3.74
N PRO A 235 6.23 17.09 3.54
CA PRO A 235 5.38 16.08 4.16
C PRO A 235 5.66 14.65 3.65
N ILE A 236 6.39 14.49 2.53
CA ILE A 236 6.73 13.16 2.02
C ILE A 236 7.90 12.52 2.79
N VAL A 237 8.65 13.30 3.58
CA VAL A 237 9.78 12.81 4.37
C VAL A 237 9.34 12.45 5.80
N ASP A 238 8.21 12.99 6.28
CA ASP A 238 7.59 12.64 7.57
C ASP A 238 6.91 11.27 7.47
N PHE A 239 7.70 10.20 7.59
CA PHE A 239 7.24 8.84 7.32
C PHE A 239 6.36 8.30 8.45
N ASN A 240 6.59 8.74 9.69
CA ASN A 240 5.81 8.33 10.85
C ASN A 240 4.58 9.22 11.11
N LEU A 241 4.41 10.30 10.32
CA LEU A 241 3.33 11.27 10.42
C LEU A 241 3.25 12.00 11.76
N ASP A 242 4.38 12.19 12.45
CA ASP A 242 4.41 12.91 13.72
C ASP A 242 4.44 14.44 13.56
N GLY A 243 4.57 14.91 12.31
CA GLY A 243 4.59 16.33 11.95
C GLY A 243 5.96 17.00 12.08
N VAL A 244 7.03 16.24 12.33
CA VAL A 244 8.40 16.73 12.48
C VAL A 244 9.39 15.80 11.77
N VAL A 245 10.04 16.29 10.71
CA VAL A 245 11.07 15.51 10.02
C VAL A 245 12.33 15.52 10.87
N ASN A 246 12.73 14.36 11.36
CA ASN A 246 13.86 14.22 12.26
C ASN A 246 14.69 12.95 11.98
N ASN A 247 15.60 12.60 12.89
CA ASN A 247 16.47 11.44 12.72
C ASN A 247 15.71 10.10 12.62
N PHE A 248 14.48 10.00 13.16
CA PHE A 248 13.62 8.84 13.00
C PHE A 248 13.26 8.62 11.52
N ASP A 249 12.86 9.67 10.80
CA ASP A 249 12.54 9.57 9.38
C ASP A 249 13.77 9.24 8.54
N LEU A 250 14.85 9.99 8.77
CA LEU A 250 16.12 9.80 8.04
C LEU A 250 16.73 8.41 8.28
N ASN A 251 16.42 7.75 9.40
CA ASN A 251 16.88 6.38 9.64
C ASN A 251 16.28 5.40 8.62
N TYR A 252 15.06 5.61 8.11
CA TYR A 252 14.46 4.71 7.12
C TYR A 252 15.17 4.79 5.77
N VAL A 253 15.48 6.01 5.30
CA VAL A 253 16.27 6.20 4.06
C VAL A 253 17.65 5.54 4.22
N ARG A 254 18.37 5.85 5.30
CA ARG A 254 19.70 5.28 5.56
C ARG A 254 19.70 3.76 5.71
N LYS A 255 18.67 3.20 6.37
CA LYS A 255 18.53 1.75 6.58
C LYS A 255 18.36 1.02 5.25
N ASN A 256 17.62 1.63 4.31
CA ASN A 256 17.28 1.02 3.03
C ASN A 256 18.19 1.48 1.88
N GLN A 257 19.26 2.20 2.18
CA GLN A 257 20.21 2.72 1.20
C GLN A 257 20.77 1.59 0.32
N GLY A 258 20.76 1.83 -1.00
CA GLY A 258 21.26 0.92 -2.02
C GLY A 258 20.26 -0.16 -2.45
N LEU A 259 19.08 -0.24 -1.84
CA LEU A 259 18.03 -1.17 -2.25
C LEU A 259 17.36 -0.68 -3.55
N THR A 260 16.82 -1.63 -4.30
CA THR A 260 16.06 -1.41 -5.53
C THR A 260 14.80 -2.27 -5.46
N GLY A 261 13.67 -1.71 -5.88
CA GLY A 261 12.39 -2.42 -5.82
C GLY A 261 12.34 -3.66 -6.72
N ALA A 262 11.39 -4.54 -6.42
CA ALA A 262 11.24 -5.84 -7.07
C ALA A 262 11.01 -5.74 -8.59
N SER A 263 10.40 -4.65 -9.07
CA SER A 263 10.23 -4.37 -10.50
C SER A 263 11.48 -3.80 -11.19
N GLY A 264 12.60 -3.63 -10.47
CA GLY A 264 13.82 -2.97 -10.93
C GLY A 264 13.73 -1.45 -10.98
N ALA A 265 14.87 -0.76 -11.07
CA ALA A 265 14.93 0.70 -11.08
C ALA A 265 14.20 1.29 -12.31
N TRP A 266 13.51 2.41 -12.07
CA TRP A 266 12.73 3.14 -13.05
C TRP A 266 13.51 4.38 -13.47
N TYR A 267 14.14 4.29 -14.64
CA TYR A 267 14.80 5.45 -15.24
C TYR A 267 13.87 6.03 -16.29
N SER A 268 13.42 7.28 -16.10
CA SER A 268 13.05 8.08 -17.27
C SER A 268 14.35 8.41 -17.98
N SER A 269 14.60 7.79 -19.14
CA SER A 269 15.59 8.39 -20.04
C SER A 269 15.04 9.77 -20.42
N PRO A 270 15.77 10.87 -20.17
CA PRO A 270 15.35 12.15 -20.72
C PRO A 270 15.24 11.96 -22.23
N PRO A 271 14.23 12.55 -22.90
CA PRO A 271 14.15 12.49 -24.35
C PRO A 271 15.50 12.94 -24.88
N ILE A 272 16.18 12.07 -25.65
CA ILE A 272 17.41 12.44 -26.33
C ILE A 272 17.00 13.55 -27.29
N ALA A 273 17.27 14.79 -26.93
CA ALA A 273 17.07 15.93 -27.79
C ALA A 273 17.90 15.67 -29.05
N SER A 274 17.24 15.41 -30.17
CA SER A 274 17.87 15.45 -31.49
C SER A 274 18.65 16.77 -31.59
N LYS A 275 19.87 16.72 -32.13
CA LYS A 275 20.87 17.82 -32.18
C LYS A 275 20.38 19.18 -32.75
N SER A 276 19.11 19.29 -33.12
CA SER A 276 18.43 20.49 -33.59
C SER A 276 17.62 21.23 -32.52
N ALA A 277 17.48 20.72 -31.30
CA ALA A 277 16.87 21.46 -30.19
C ALA A 277 17.96 22.06 -29.29
N SER A 278 18.37 23.30 -29.57
CA SER A 278 19.19 24.09 -28.64
C SER A 278 18.37 24.41 -27.40
N LEU A 279 18.81 23.95 -26.24
CA LEU A 279 18.29 24.32 -24.94
C LEU A 279 18.79 25.73 -24.61
N ASP A 280 17.92 26.74 -24.63
CA ASP A 280 18.22 28.05 -24.05
C ASP A 280 18.16 27.90 -22.52
N THR A 281 19.34 27.95 -21.88
CA THR A 281 19.51 27.76 -20.43
C THR A 281 19.25 29.02 -19.61
N SER A 282 18.56 30.01 -20.16
CA SER A 282 18.29 31.27 -19.46
C SER A 282 17.00 31.33 -18.64
N GLN A 283 16.19 30.26 -18.57
CA GLN A 283 14.94 30.29 -17.79
C GLN A 283 14.87 29.21 -16.70
N ALA A 284 14.79 29.71 -15.47
CA ALA A 284 14.59 28.96 -14.24
C ALA A 284 13.20 28.29 -14.20
N ILE A 285 13.17 27.17 -13.49
CA ILE A 285 12.02 26.29 -13.26
C ILE A 285 10.87 27.06 -12.58
N GLY A 286 9.71 27.11 -13.25
CA GLY A 286 8.40 27.36 -12.63
C GLY A 286 7.60 28.55 -13.19
N SER A 287 6.62 28.29 -14.08
CA SER A 287 5.27 28.92 -14.14
C SER A 287 4.50 28.59 -15.45
N PRO A 288 3.15 28.75 -15.51
CA PRO A 288 2.26 27.93 -16.35
C PRO A 288 1.61 28.63 -17.57
N LEU A 289 0.94 27.80 -18.40
CA LEU A 289 -0.08 28.06 -19.45
C LEU A 289 0.41 28.46 -20.87
N LEU A 290 0.09 27.66 -21.90
CA LEU A 290 -1.09 27.76 -22.79
C LEU A 290 -0.90 26.95 -24.10
N GLU A 291 -1.92 26.13 -24.40
CA GLU A 291 -2.47 25.70 -25.71
C GLU A 291 -1.71 24.86 -26.78
N SER A 292 -2.48 23.87 -27.26
CA SER A 292 -2.40 22.90 -28.37
C SER A 292 -2.18 23.54 -29.77
N PRO A 293 -2.03 22.84 -30.93
CA PRO A 293 -2.33 21.42 -31.20
C PRO A 293 -1.37 20.66 -32.16
N TYR A 294 -1.67 19.36 -32.36
CA TYR A 294 -1.35 18.50 -33.52
C TYR A 294 -0.44 17.28 -33.27
N LYS A 295 -1.09 16.10 -33.26
CA LYS A 295 -0.56 14.78 -33.68
C LYS A 295 -1.33 14.41 -34.96
N PRO A 296 -0.76 13.70 -35.95
CA PRO A 296 -0.33 12.28 -35.83
C PRO A 296 0.95 12.00 -36.68
N GLN A 297 1.57 10.82 -36.87
CA GLN A 297 1.29 9.40 -36.64
C GLN A 297 2.65 8.67 -36.81
N GLY A 298 2.94 7.66 -35.99
CA GLY A 298 4.17 6.86 -36.07
C GLY A 298 4.38 6.11 -34.76
N VAL A 299 3.97 4.85 -34.74
CA VAL A 299 3.79 3.99 -33.56
C VAL A 299 5.09 3.92 -32.74
N SER A 300 5.04 4.43 -31.51
CA SER A 300 6.12 4.37 -30.53
C SER A 300 6.07 3.05 -29.75
N ASP A 301 7.20 2.37 -29.62
CA ASP A 301 7.40 1.34 -28.60
C ASP A 301 7.02 1.91 -27.23
N GLY A 302 6.15 1.19 -26.52
CA GLY A 302 5.49 1.69 -25.32
C GLY A 302 6.47 2.00 -24.18
N TYR A 303 6.63 3.28 -23.89
CA TYR A 303 7.13 3.75 -22.61
C TYR A 303 5.95 3.83 -21.66
N TRP A 304 5.97 3.02 -20.60
CA TRP A 304 4.98 3.15 -19.54
C TRP A 304 5.26 4.43 -18.75
N MET A 305 4.29 5.33 -18.85
CA MET A 305 4.18 6.60 -18.15
C MET A 305 3.57 6.32 -16.77
N TRP A 306 4.15 6.86 -15.69
CA TRP A 306 3.40 7.04 -14.45
C TRP A 306 2.86 8.47 -14.39
N MET A 307 1.56 8.60 -14.12
CA MET A 307 0.90 9.83 -13.68
C MET A 307 -0.22 9.45 -12.70
N PRO A 308 -0.63 10.31 -11.74
CA PRO A 308 0.02 11.50 -11.21
C PRO A 308 0.09 11.54 -9.67
N SER A 309 0.82 12.55 -9.19
CA SER A 309 0.63 13.23 -7.91
C SER A 309 -0.81 13.72 -7.72
N PHE A 310 -1.33 13.59 -6.49
CA PHE A 310 -2.54 14.28 -6.02
C PHE A 310 -2.20 15.08 -4.78
#